data_AF-D3NYK1-F1
#
_entry.id   AF-D3NYK1-F1
#
_cell.length_a   1.000
_cell.length_b   1.000
_cell.length_c   1.000
_cell.angle_alpha   90.00
_cell.angle_beta   90.00
_cell.angle_gamma   90.00
#
_symmetry.space_group_name_H-M   'P 1'
#
loop_
_entity.id
_entity.type
_entity.pdbx_description
1 polymer ?
#
loop_
_entity_poly.entity_id
_entity_poly.type
_entity_poly.pdbx_seq_one_letter_code
_entity_poly.pdbx_strand_id
1 'polypeptide(L)'
;MPGFAKLVLRLALANPTVCSFFKRDPCRNSCRNSRKHGKGRTMSDTSSKADGPEAEGPEADGRAGLEPDQGIGRDGGLRDKLVATKEQWARDGRALTGVTADPARERLPPGQRLVTDWPVLDLGITPKVTTANWTLSVDGLVENPLSWSWADFQAQPQESFVSDIHCVTTWSRYDNRWEGISARRLLDLARPKPEARFVVFHSFDGYTTNVALSDFDDDGVLLATSWEGQPISRDHGGPVRVVLPKLYFWKSAKWVKRIELLAGDRKGYWEVRGYNNHADPWLEERYSD
;
A
#
# COMPACT_ATOMS: atom_id res chain seq x y z
N MET A 1 24.06 -35.49 29.73
CA MET A 1 24.61 -36.57 28.89
C MET A 1 23.83 -36.55 27.57
N PRO A 2 24.45 -36.10 26.47
CA PRO A 2 23.77 -35.83 25.19
C PRO A 2 23.87 -37.02 24.22
N GLY A 3 22.97 -37.06 23.23
CA GLY A 3 23.24 -37.70 21.94
C GLY A 3 22.24 -38.79 21.55
N PHE A 4 21.38 -38.51 20.57
CA PHE A 4 21.07 -39.45 19.49
C PHE A 4 20.56 -38.65 18.28
N ALA A 5 21.46 -38.42 17.34
CA ALA A 5 21.18 -37.85 16.03
C ALA A 5 21.12 -38.99 14.99
N LYS A 6 20.27 -38.79 13.97
CA LYS A 6 20.39 -39.31 12.59
C LYS A 6 20.26 -40.83 12.34
N LEU A 7 19.07 -41.23 11.89
CA LEU A 7 18.82 -42.24 10.85
C LEU A 7 17.37 -41.99 10.40
N VAL A 8 17.05 -41.54 9.19
CA VAL A 8 17.00 -42.34 7.96
C VAL A 8 17.07 -41.39 6.75
N LEU A 9 18.10 -41.57 5.92
CA LEU A 9 18.18 -41.11 4.54
C LEU A 9 18.49 -42.35 3.68
N ARG A 10 17.83 -42.43 2.52
CA ARG A 10 18.01 -43.36 1.37
C ARG A 10 17.03 -44.54 1.28
N LEU A 11 16.02 -44.34 0.43
CA LEU A 11 15.78 -45.25 -0.69
C LEU A 11 15.38 -44.42 -1.92
N ALA A 12 16.19 -44.54 -2.95
CA ALA A 12 16.00 -43.98 -4.27
C ALA A 12 15.83 -45.13 -5.27
N LEU A 13 15.19 -44.78 -6.40
CA LEU A 13 15.16 -45.47 -7.70
C LEU A 13 14.03 -46.49 -7.91
N ALA A 14 13.02 -46.11 -8.70
CA ALA A 14 12.82 -46.62 -10.07
C ALA A 14 11.55 -46.03 -10.74
N ASN A 15 11.76 -45.22 -11.78
CA ASN A 15 11.33 -45.46 -13.18
C ASN A 15 10.67 -44.25 -13.89
N PRO A 16 11.32 -43.67 -14.92
CA PRO A 16 10.83 -42.57 -15.75
C PRO A 16 10.50 -42.99 -17.21
N THR A 17 9.34 -42.61 -17.75
CA THR A 17 9.06 -42.39 -19.21
C THR A 17 7.62 -41.81 -19.27
N VAL A 18 7.26 -40.73 -19.98
CA VAL A 18 7.36 -40.38 -21.41
C VAL A 18 7.25 -38.83 -21.50
N CYS A 19 8.25 -38.11 -22.06
CA CYS A 19 8.28 -37.44 -23.39
C CYS A 19 6.98 -36.67 -23.76
N SER A 20 6.95 -35.48 -24.35
CA SER A 20 7.90 -34.52 -24.96
C SER A 20 7.01 -33.44 -25.62
N PHE A 21 7.59 -32.34 -26.15
CA PHE A 21 6.97 -31.16 -26.83
C PHE A 21 6.79 -29.95 -25.87
N PHE A 22 7.40 -28.77 -26.03
CA PHE A 22 8.14 -28.12 -27.11
C PHE A 22 9.23 -27.23 -26.47
N LYS A 23 10.48 -27.32 -26.95
CA LYS A 23 11.49 -26.27 -26.83
C LYS A 23 12.00 -25.98 -28.24
N ARG A 24 12.02 -24.71 -28.64
CA ARG A 24 12.93 -24.13 -29.65
C ARG A 24 12.71 -22.60 -29.72
N ASP A 25 13.57 -21.86 -29.03
CA ASP A 25 14.24 -20.68 -29.59
C ASP A 25 15.33 -21.17 -30.58
N PRO A 26 15.99 -20.35 -31.43
CA PRO A 26 16.06 -18.88 -31.48
C PRO A 26 15.95 -18.28 -32.90
N CYS A 27 15.81 -16.95 -33.02
CA CYS A 27 16.39 -16.25 -34.18
C CYS A 27 16.78 -14.80 -33.88
N ARG A 28 18.08 -14.55 -34.09
CA ARG A 28 18.82 -13.30 -34.05
C ARG A 28 19.08 -12.88 -35.51
N ASN A 29 19.15 -11.56 -35.77
CA ASN A 29 19.54 -10.83 -37.01
C ASN A 29 18.37 -9.96 -37.52
N SER A 30 18.55 -8.72 -37.98
CA SER A 30 19.74 -8.05 -38.50
C SER A 30 19.61 -6.53 -38.38
N CYS A 31 20.75 -5.87 -38.18
CA CYS A 31 20.97 -4.53 -38.68
C CYS A 31 21.00 -4.56 -40.22
N ARG A 32 20.27 -3.67 -40.89
CA ARG A 32 20.78 -3.10 -42.15
C ARG A 32 20.25 -1.71 -42.45
N ASN A 33 21.23 -0.87 -42.65
CA ASN A 33 21.23 0.50 -43.09
C ASN A 33 20.73 0.60 -44.54
N SER A 34 19.89 1.58 -44.86
CA SER A 34 19.70 2.01 -46.25
C SER A 34 19.53 3.54 -46.30
N ARG A 35 20.65 4.20 -46.61
CA ARG A 35 20.69 5.53 -47.23
C ARG A 35 20.26 5.43 -48.69
N LYS A 36 19.52 6.44 -49.17
CA LYS A 36 19.74 7.20 -50.44
C LYS A 36 18.58 8.21 -50.59
N HIS A 37 18.91 9.51 -50.54
CA HIS A 37 18.87 10.47 -51.67
C HIS A 37 17.44 10.88 -52.07
N GLY A 38 17.05 12.15 -52.15
CA GLY A 38 17.75 13.42 -52.03
C GLY A 38 16.96 14.53 -52.75
N LYS A 39 17.32 15.79 -52.42
CA LYS A 39 16.97 17.08 -53.08
C LYS A 39 15.55 17.62 -52.82
N GLY A 40 15.37 18.89 -52.43
CA GLY A 40 16.33 19.97 -52.18
C GLY A 40 15.65 21.34 -51.94
N ARG A 41 16.48 22.30 -51.46
CA ARG A 41 16.42 23.79 -51.57
C ARG A 41 15.16 24.51 -51.02
N THR A 42 15.21 25.64 -50.31
CA THR A 42 16.08 26.84 -50.25
C THR A 42 15.98 27.49 -48.84
N MET A 43 17.08 27.84 -48.16
CA MET A 43 17.69 29.19 -47.99
C MET A 43 16.78 30.34 -47.50
N SER A 44 17.02 30.79 -46.25
CA SER A 44 17.40 32.16 -45.84
C SER A 44 17.60 32.19 -44.30
N ASP A 45 18.82 32.43 -43.81
CA ASP A 45 19.33 33.71 -43.28
C ASP A 45 18.53 34.22 -42.04
N THR A 46 19.08 34.32 -40.82
CA THR A 46 20.14 35.28 -40.47
C THR A 46 20.63 35.12 -39.01
N SER A 47 21.95 35.31 -38.86
CA SER A 47 22.72 35.97 -37.77
C SER A 47 22.57 35.56 -36.29
N SER A 48 23.68 34.96 -35.84
CA SER A 48 24.31 34.99 -34.52
C SER A 48 24.50 36.39 -33.89
N LYS A 49 24.48 36.48 -32.56
CA LYS A 49 25.55 37.10 -31.75
C LYS A 49 25.41 36.72 -30.27
N ALA A 50 26.58 36.52 -29.65
CA ALA A 50 26.79 36.17 -28.25
C ALA A 50 26.94 37.43 -27.38
N ASP A 51 27.00 37.19 -26.07
CA ASP A 51 27.74 37.90 -25.00
C ASP A 51 26.85 38.32 -23.81
N GLY A 52 27.14 37.75 -22.63
CA GLY A 52 26.84 38.36 -21.32
C GLY A 52 28.12 39.01 -20.77
N PRO A 53 28.27 39.30 -19.45
CA PRO A 53 27.30 39.37 -18.34
C PRO A 53 27.35 40.74 -17.62
N GLU A 54 26.48 41.00 -16.64
CA GLU A 54 26.79 41.88 -15.49
C GLU A 54 25.74 41.71 -14.37
N ALA A 55 26.23 41.70 -13.14
CA ALA A 55 25.49 41.49 -11.90
C ALA A 55 25.41 42.80 -11.12
N GLU A 56 24.33 43.02 -10.36
CA GLU A 56 24.35 43.76 -9.09
C GLU A 56 23.00 43.56 -8.36
N GLY A 57 23.06 43.21 -7.06
CA GLY A 57 21.91 43.13 -6.15
C GLY A 57 21.61 44.49 -5.48
N PRO A 58 20.53 44.56 -4.68
CA PRO A 58 20.78 44.57 -3.23
C PRO A 58 19.78 43.72 -2.40
N GLU A 59 20.16 43.55 -1.13
CA GLU A 59 19.62 42.68 -0.07
C GLU A 59 18.32 43.13 0.61
N ALA A 60 17.64 42.14 1.23
CA ALA A 60 16.81 42.11 2.46
C ALA A 60 15.55 43.02 2.53
N ASP A 61 14.43 42.70 3.19
CA ASP A 61 14.02 41.78 4.26
C ASP A 61 12.46 41.69 4.20
N GLY A 62 11.83 40.69 4.81
CA GLY A 62 10.42 40.80 5.20
C GLY A 62 9.50 39.61 4.86
N ARG A 63 9.58 38.55 5.67
CA ARG A 63 8.50 37.64 6.08
C ARG A 63 7.19 37.70 5.25
N ALA A 64 7.07 36.85 4.24
CA ALA A 64 5.77 36.48 3.70
C ALA A 64 5.11 35.48 4.67
N GLY A 65 4.16 35.97 5.46
CA GLY A 65 3.25 35.11 6.20
C GLY A 65 2.51 34.19 5.23
N LEU A 66 2.54 32.89 5.52
CA LEU A 66 1.61 31.93 4.94
C LEU A 66 0.22 32.30 5.45
N GLU A 67 -0.53 33.06 4.66
CA GLU A 67 -1.96 33.23 4.84
C GLU A 67 -2.62 31.84 4.88
N PRO A 68 -3.44 31.52 5.89
CA PRO A 68 -4.18 30.28 5.89
C PRO A 68 -5.16 30.32 4.71
N ASP A 69 -5.04 29.35 3.81
CA ASP A 69 -5.98 29.09 2.72
C ASP A 69 -7.41 28.98 3.30
N GLN A 70 -8.15 30.08 3.20
CA GLN A 70 -9.57 30.18 3.56
C GLN A 70 -10.39 29.49 2.47
N GLY A 71 -10.22 28.18 2.39
CA GLY A 71 -10.93 27.26 1.51
C GLY A 71 -11.75 26.23 2.29
N ILE A 72 -12.36 26.62 3.42
CA ILE A 72 -13.34 25.75 4.12
C ILE A 72 -14.68 25.84 3.36
N GLY A 73 -14.77 25.17 2.22
CA GLY A 73 -15.95 25.16 1.35
C GLY A 73 -16.55 23.77 1.21
N ARG A 74 -17.84 23.60 1.57
CA ARG A 74 -18.79 22.50 1.24
C ARG A 74 -18.45 21.03 1.55
N ASP A 75 -17.19 20.63 1.57
CA ASP A 75 -16.77 19.22 1.62
C ASP A 75 -16.84 18.63 3.04
N GLY A 76 -16.63 19.47 4.07
CA GLY A 76 -16.74 19.05 5.47
C GLY A 76 -18.13 18.53 5.83
N GLY A 77 -19.18 19.22 5.40
CA GLY A 77 -20.57 18.82 5.71
C GLY A 77 -21.02 17.52 5.02
N LEU A 78 -20.46 17.19 3.85
CA LEU A 78 -20.70 15.90 3.19
C LEU A 78 -19.95 14.76 3.90
N ARG A 79 -18.68 15.00 4.26
CA ARG A 79 -17.87 14.06 5.06
C ARG A 79 -18.55 13.72 6.38
N ASP A 80 -19.01 14.72 7.13
CA ASP A 80 -19.64 14.51 8.44
C ASP A 80 -20.92 13.66 8.33
N LYS A 81 -21.73 13.88 7.29
CA LYS A 81 -22.91 13.06 7.02
C LYS A 81 -22.56 11.61 6.69
N LEU A 82 -21.53 11.38 5.88
CA LEU A 82 -21.05 10.03 5.56
C LEU A 82 -20.52 9.31 6.80
N VAL A 83 -19.80 10.02 7.66
CA VAL A 83 -19.28 9.48 8.93
C VAL A 83 -20.44 9.12 9.86
N ALA A 84 -21.37 10.05 10.09
CA ALA A 84 -22.54 9.82 10.95
C ALA A 84 -23.40 8.64 10.47
N THR A 85 -23.55 8.47 9.15
CA THR A 85 -24.26 7.33 8.57
C THR A 85 -23.55 6.01 8.88
N LYS A 86 -22.22 5.96 8.78
CA LYS A 86 -21.42 4.76 9.08
C LYS A 86 -21.41 4.43 10.58
N GLU A 87 -21.38 5.44 11.44
CA GLU A 87 -21.54 5.27 12.89
C GLU A 87 -22.94 4.71 13.23
N GLN A 88 -23.98 5.16 12.52
CA GLN A 88 -25.32 4.59 12.70
C GLN A 88 -25.36 3.12 12.26
N TRP A 89 -24.76 2.78 11.11
CA TRP A 89 -24.66 1.39 10.67
C TRP A 89 -23.92 0.50 11.66
N ALA A 90 -22.89 1.04 12.32
CA ALA A 90 -22.20 0.33 13.39
C ALA A 90 -23.11 0.05 14.58
N ARG A 91 -23.86 1.07 15.06
CA ARG A 91 -24.85 0.89 16.13
C ARG A 91 -25.96 -0.10 15.78
N ASP A 92 -26.37 -0.12 14.52
CA ASP A 92 -27.44 -1.01 14.04
C ASP A 92 -26.96 -2.44 13.75
N GLY A 93 -25.65 -2.73 13.90
CA GLY A 93 -25.10 -4.05 13.59
C GLY A 93 -25.25 -4.42 12.12
N ARG A 94 -25.21 -3.44 11.21
CA ARG A 94 -25.55 -3.64 9.81
C ARG A 94 -24.68 -4.72 9.15
N ALA A 95 -25.34 -5.68 8.51
CA ALA A 95 -24.70 -6.78 7.78
C ALA A 95 -23.91 -7.78 8.62
N LEU A 96 -24.11 -7.80 9.94
CA LEU A 96 -23.81 -8.97 10.75
C LEU A 96 -24.82 -10.07 10.43
N THR A 97 -24.32 -11.28 10.19
CA THR A 97 -25.15 -12.48 10.01
C THR A 97 -25.29 -13.30 11.29
N GLY A 98 -24.37 -13.10 12.25
CA GLY A 98 -24.28 -13.88 13.48
C GLY A 98 -23.59 -15.22 13.28
N VAL A 99 -22.84 -15.39 12.18
CA VAL A 99 -22.20 -16.65 11.79
C VAL A 99 -20.73 -16.41 11.57
N THR A 100 -19.88 -17.26 12.14
CA THR A 100 -18.43 -17.27 11.87
C THR A 100 -18.09 -18.36 10.86
N ALA A 101 -17.05 -18.17 10.05
CA ALA A 101 -16.57 -19.15 9.08
C ALA A 101 -15.10 -19.52 9.31
N ASP A 102 -14.64 -20.59 8.67
CA ASP A 102 -13.23 -21.02 8.67
C ASP A 102 -12.61 -20.72 7.29
N PRO A 103 -11.57 -19.86 7.20
CA PRO A 103 -10.90 -19.56 5.92
C PRO A 103 -10.31 -20.79 5.23
N ALA A 104 -10.02 -21.88 5.96
CA ALA A 104 -9.52 -23.12 5.37
C ALA A 104 -10.60 -23.91 4.62
N ARG A 105 -11.89 -23.62 4.88
CA ARG A 105 -13.04 -24.30 4.27
C ARG A 105 -13.84 -23.38 3.34
N GLU A 106 -13.87 -22.09 3.65
CA GLU A 106 -14.67 -21.09 2.98
C GLU A 106 -13.80 -19.92 2.51
N ARG A 107 -13.88 -19.60 1.22
CA ARG A 107 -13.14 -18.47 0.65
C ARG A 107 -13.86 -17.13 0.84
N LEU A 108 -15.20 -17.15 0.94
CA LEU A 108 -16.01 -15.95 1.09
C LEU A 108 -16.44 -15.79 2.54
N PRO A 109 -16.03 -14.71 3.25
CA PRO A 109 -16.46 -14.52 4.63
C PRO A 109 -17.97 -14.27 4.76
N PRO A 110 -18.56 -14.52 5.94
CA PRO A 110 -19.98 -14.30 6.19
C PRO A 110 -20.43 -12.87 5.89
N GLY A 111 -21.63 -12.73 5.31
CA GLY A 111 -22.20 -11.43 4.96
C GLY A 111 -21.51 -10.70 3.80
N GLN A 112 -20.62 -11.37 3.05
CA GLN A 112 -19.94 -10.78 1.89
C GLN A 112 -20.58 -11.18 0.57
N ARG A 113 -20.53 -10.27 -0.42
CA ARG A 113 -20.76 -10.59 -1.84
C ARG A 113 -19.48 -10.44 -2.65
N LEU A 114 -19.26 -11.33 -3.61
CA LEU A 114 -18.12 -11.21 -4.53
C LEU A 114 -18.37 -10.08 -5.54
N VAL A 115 -17.34 -9.26 -5.78
CA VAL A 115 -17.34 -8.22 -6.80
C VAL A 115 -16.17 -8.39 -7.78
N THR A 116 -16.35 -7.90 -8.99
CA THR A 116 -15.35 -7.96 -10.09
C THR A 116 -14.71 -6.61 -10.40
N ASP A 117 -15.23 -5.51 -9.84
CA ASP A 117 -14.58 -4.21 -9.81
C ASP A 117 -13.78 -4.02 -8.50
N TRP A 118 -13.01 -2.94 -8.40
CA TRP A 118 -12.38 -2.51 -7.15
C TRP A 118 -13.07 -1.22 -6.69
N PRO A 119 -14.06 -1.31 -5.77
CA PRO A 119 -14.79 -0.12 -5.32
C PRO A 119 -13.87 0.88 -4.62
N VAL A 120 -14.03 2.17 -4.96
CA VAL A 120 -13.38 3.27 -4.23
C VAL A 120 -14.24 3.62 -3.01
N LEU A 121 -13.64 3.52 -1.83
CA LEU A 121 -14.21 3.99 -0.58
C LEU A 121 -13.20 4.87 0.15
N ASP A 122 -13.57 6.12 0.41
CA ASP A 122 -12.79 7.09 1.17
C ASP A 122 -13.70 8.00 2.00
N LEU A 123 -13.09 8.92 2.75
CA LEU A 123 -13.77 9.88 3.62
C LEU A 123 -14.13 11.19 2.90
N GLY A 124 -14.09 11.21 1.57
CA GLY A 124 -14.32 12.40 0.74
C GLY A 124 -13.08 13.28 0.56
N ILE A 125 -11.91 12.84 1.06
CA ILE A 125 -10.64 13.54 0.90
C ILE A 125 -9.67 12.61 0.18
N THR A 126 -9.21 13.06 -0.98
CA THR A 126 -8.21 12.36 -1.78
C THR A 126 -6.98 13.28 -1.89
N PRO A 127 -5.96 13.14 -1.05
CA PRO A 127 -4.80 14.04 -1.09
C PRO A 127 -4.05 13.92 -2.42
N LYS A 128 -3.40 15.00 -2.85
CA LYS A 128 -2.52 14.99 -4.03
C LYS A 128 -1.10 14.67 -3.59
N VAL A 129 -0.82 13.39 -3.44
CA VAL A 129 0.50 12.87 -3.06
C VAL A 129 1.23 12.40 -4.31
N THR A 130 2.37 13.03 -4.60
CA THR A 130 3.25 12.68 -5.72
C THR A 130 4.45 11.91 -5.20
N THR A 131 5.12 11.15 -6.06
CA THR A 131 6.37 10.47 -5.67
C THR A 131 7.48 11.44 -5.24
N ALA A 132 7.42 12.71 -5.69
CA ALA A 132 8.38 13.73 -5.28
C ALA A 132 8.15 14.28 -3.86
N ASN A 133 6.90 14.27 -3.37
CA ASN A 133 6.57 14.79 -2.04
C ASN A 133 6.23 13.68 -1.02
N TRP A 134 6.16 12.43 -1.47
CA TRP A 134 5.92 11.29 -0.61
C TRP A 134 7.20 10.93 0.17
N THR A 135 7.01 10.73 1.48
CA THR A 135 8.02 10.20 2.39
C THR A 135 7.34 9.23 3.35
N LEU A 136 8.11 8.27 3.85
CA LEU A 136 7.68 7.32 4.87
C LEU A 136 8.59 7.43 6.09
N SER A 137 8.00 7.64 7.28
CA SER A 137 8.71 7.45 8.54
C SER A 137 8.28 6.18 9.27
N VAL A 138 9.24 5.51 9.90
CA VAL A 138 8.98 4.39 10.82
C VAL A 138 9.64 4.72 12.15
N ASP A 139 8.85 4.81 13.21
CA ASP A 139 9.31 5.31 14.50
C ASP A 139 8.54 4.71 15.69
N GLY A 140 8.71 5.30 16.88
CA GLY A 140 8.17 4.79 18.13
C GLY A 140 9.12 3.79 18.77
N LEU A 141 8.62 2.60 19.10
CA LEU A 141 9.35 1.52 19.76
C LEU A 141 10.19 0.70 18.76
N VAL A 142 11.17 1.35 18.16
CA VAL A 142 12.14 0.77 17.23
C VAL A 142 13.57 1.11 17.65
N GLU A 143 14.53 0.24 17.36
CA GLU A 143 15.96 0.51 17.58
C GLU A 143 16.54 1.39 16.47
N ASN A 144 16.03 1.25 15.25
CA ASN A 144 16.48 1.98 14.06
C ASN A 144 15.31 2.74 13.41
N PRO A 145 15.03 3.99 13.83
CA PRO A 145 14.03 4.81 13.15
C PRO A 145 14.39 5.02 11.67
N LEU A 146 13.39 4.90 10.79
CA LEU A 146 13.56 5.05 9.34
C LEU A 146 12.88 6.33 8.86
N SER A 147 13.50 6.99 7.87
CA SER A 147 12.90 8.08 7.11
C SER A 147 13.31 7.90 5.66
N TRP A 148 12.36 7.52 4.81
CA TRP A 148 12.60 7.16 3.42
C TRP A 148 11.93 8.15 2.47
N SER A 149 12.71 8.62 1.50
CA SER A 149 12.16 9.20 0.28
C SER A 149 11.55 8.11 -0.61
N TRP A 150 10.85 8.53 -1.67
CA TRP A 150 10.41 7.60 -2.71
C TRP A 150 11.57 6.78 -3.32
N ALA A 151 12.74 7.40 -3.51
CA ALA A 151 13.90 6.71 -4.06
C ALA A 151 14.42 5.62 -3.11
N ASP A 152 14.47 5.91 -1.80
CA ASP A 152 14.92 4.94 -0.78
C ASP A 152 13.96 3.74 -0.68
N PHE A 153 12.66 4.01 -0.80
CA PHE A 153 11.61 2.99 -0.82
C PHE A 153 11.76 2.09 -2.06
N GLN A 154 11.88 2.67 -3.25
CA GLN A 154 12.04 1.92 -4.50
C GLN A 154 13.36 1.13 -4.59
N ALA A 155 14.38 1.54 -3.82
CA ALA A 155 15.65 0.82 -3.73
C ALA A 155 15.56 -0.46 -2.88
N GLN A 156 14.48 -0.65 -2.10
CA GLN A 156 14.29 -1.88 -1.35
C GLN A 156 13.82 -3.02 -2.25
N PRO A 157 14.09 -4.29 -1.86
CA PRO A 157 13.53 -5.45 -2.52
C PRO A 157 12.00 -5.34 -2.61
N GLN A 158 11.48 -5.42 -3.83
CA GLN A 158 10.04 -5.45 -4.09
C GLN A 158 9.58 -6.90 -4.16
N GLU A 159 8.43 -7.18 -3.57
CA GLU A 159 7.78 -8.48 -3.52
C GLU A 159 6.41 -8.41 -4.20
N SER A 160 6.00 -9.51 -4.82
CA SER A 160 4.67 -9.67 -5.37
C SER A 160 3.87 -10.63 -4.50
N PHE A 161 2.64 -10.25 -4.16
CA PHE A 161 1.73 -11.10 -3.39
C PHE A 161 0.33 -11.09 -4.02
N VAL A 162 -0.35 -12.22 -3.99
CA VAL A 162 -1.73 -12.33 -4.43
C VAL A 162 -2.61 -12.52 -3.21
N SER A 163 -3.61 -11.66 -3.02
CA SER A 163 -4.54 -11.76 -1.90
C SER A 163 -5.95 -11.34 -2.25
N ASP A 164 -6.89 -11.85 -1.44
CA ASP A 164 -8.26 -11.41 -1.47
C ASP A 164 -8.41 -10.11 -0.64
N ILE A 165 -9.40 -9.30 -0.99
CA ILE A 165 -9.83 -8.14 -0.21
C ILE A 165 -11.19 -8.46 0.38
N HIS A 166 -11.36 -8.19 1.67
CA HIS A 166 -12.65 -8.24 2.35
C HIS A 166 -13.00 -6.85 2.88
N CYS A 167 -14.05 -6.23 2.36
CA CYS A 167 -14.49 -4.93 2.82
C CYS A 167 -15.63 -5.08 3.84
N VAL A 168 -15.58 -4.25 4.88
CA VAL A 168 -16.64 -4.15 5.88
C VAL A 168 -17.99 -3.73 5.30
N THR A 169 -18.00 -3.07 4.14
CA THR A 169 -19.24 -2.70 3.44
C THR A 169 -19.74 -3.81 2.51
N THR A 170 -19.66 -5.06 2.98
CA THR A 170 -20.30 -6.26 2.44
C THR A 170 -19.85 -6.71 1.05
N TRP A 171 -18.64 -6.36 0.62
CA TRP A 171 -18.06 -6.90 -0.62
C TRP A 171 -16.69 -7.53 -0.38
N SER A 172 -16.38 -8.54 -1.19
CA SER A 172 -15.05 -9.16 -1.29
C SER A 172 -14.59 -9.21 -2.74
N ARG A 173 -13.28 -9.16 -2.95
CA ARG A 173 -12.66 -9.24 -4.27
C ARG A 173 -11.51 -10.23 -4.22
N TYR A 174 -11.50 -11.19 -5.15
CA TYR A 174 -10.49 -12.23 -5.18
C TYR A 174 -9.26 -11.89 -6.01
N ASP A 175 -8.17 -12.59 -5.70
CA ASP A 175 -6.98 -12.74 -6.54
C ASP A 175 -6.30 -11.42 -6.95
N ASN A 176 -6.28 -10.44 -6.04
CA ASN A 176 -5.64 -9.15 -6.30
C ASN A 176 -4.13 -9.30 -6.27
N ARG A 177 -3.47 -8.94 -7.38
CA ARG A 177 -2.01 -8.96 -7.47
C ARG A 177 -1.43 -7.64 -7.02
N TRP A 178 -0.66 -7.67 -5.94
CA TRP A 178 0.03 -6.54 -5.36
C TRP A 178 1.52 -6.61 -5.62
N GLU A 179 2.16 -5.44 -5.70
CA GLU A 179 3.62 -5.32 -5.63
C GLU A 179 3.99 -4.19 -4.68
N GLY A 180 5.05 -4.40 -3.89
CA GLY A 180 5.55 -3.42 -2.94
C GLY A 180 6.60 -3.99 -2.00
N ILE A 181 6.83 -3.34 -0.87
CA ILE A 181 7.75 -3.84 0.16
C ILE A 181 6.95 -4.62 1.21
N SER A 182 7.46 -5.78 1.64
CA SER A 182 6.85 -6.52 2.75
C SER A 182 6.99 -5.79 4.09
N ALA A 183 5.95 -5.89 4.93
CA ALA A 183 6.01 -5.36 6.28
C ALA A 183 7.18 -5.97 7.09
N ARG A 184 7.42 -7.27 6.92
CA ARG A 184 8.60 -7.97 7.48
C ARG A 184 9.91 -7.29 7.13
N ARG A 185 10.12 -6.95 5.86
CA ARG A 185 11.34 -6.23 5.43
C ARG A 185 11.50 -4.89 6.15
N LEU A 186 10.40 -4.17 6.36
CA LEU A 186 10.41 -2.91 7.10
C LEU A 186 10.77 -3.14 8.58
N LEU A 187 10.18 -4.16 9.21
CA LEU A 187 10.44 -4.54 10.59
C LEU A 187 11.89 -5.01 10.80
N ASP A 188 12.44 -5.80 9.88
CA ASP A 188 13.85 -6.23 9.92
C ASP A 188 14.83 -5.06 9.96
N LEU A 189 14.53 -4.01 9.20
CA LEU A 189 15.36 -2.80 9.15
C LEU A 189 15.16 -1.93 10.38
N ALA A 190 13.90 -1.73 10.78
CA ALA A 190 13.54 -0.86 11.91
C ALA A 190 13.92 -1.47 13.27
N ARG A 191 13.96 -2.81 13.36
CA ARG A 191 14.25 -3.59 14.58
C ARG A 191 13.34 -3.17 15.75
N PRO A 192 12.07 -3.63 15.78
CA PRO A 192 11.16 -3.35 16.89
C PRO A 192 11.74 -3.70 18.25
N LYS A 193 11.51 -2.85 19.24
CA LYS A 193 11.93 -3.13 20.63
C LYS A 193 11.08 -4.24 21.24
N PRO A 194 11.59 -4.98 22.26
CA PRO A 194 10.86 -6.09 22.89
C PRO A 194 9.51 -5.72 23.51
N GLU A 195 9.25 -4.44 23.77
CA GLU A 195 7.97 -3.94 24.31
C GLU A 195 6.95 -3.56 23.22
N ALA A 196 7.35 -3.51 21.94
CA ALA A 196 6.43 -3.18 20.85
C ALA A 196 5.36 -4.26 20.68
N ARG A 197 4.09 -3.86 20.65
CA ARG A 197 2.92 -4.75 20.53
C ARG A 197 1.92 -4.30 19.50
N PHE A 198 1.91 -3.03 19.12
CA PHE A 198 0.94 -2.44 18.21
C PHE A 198 1.62 -1.53 17.19
N VAL A 199 0.94 -1.36 16.05
CA VAL A 199 1.33 -0.47 14.97
C VAL A 199 0.19 0.51 14.71
N VAL A 200 0.51 1.79 14.58
CA VAL A 200 -0.43 2.82 14.11
C VAL A 200 0.04 3.36 12.77
N PHE A 201 -0.81 3.26 11.77
CA PHE A 201 -0.61 3.89 10.47
C PHE A 201 -1.16 5.30 10.50
N HIS A 202 -0.41 6.24 9.93
CA HIS A 202 -0.87 7.61 9.71
C HIS A 202 -0.82 7.92 8.23
N SER A 203 -1.88 8.56 7.73
CA SER A 203 -2.06 8.86 6.31
C SER A 203 -1.98 10.36 6.00
N PHE A 204 -1.80 10.71 4.73
CA PHE A 204 -1.76 12.10 4.27
C PHE A 204 -3.10 12.84 4.39
N ASP A 205 -4.23 12.14 4.42
CA ASP A 205 -5.59 12.68 4.62
C ASP A 205 -5.97 12.83 6.11
N GLY A 206 -5.04 12.51 7.03
CA GLY A 206 -5.28 12.50 8.46
C GLY A 206 -5.97 11.23 8.97
N TYR A 207 -6.21 10.23 8.12
CA TYR A 207 -6.69 8.93 8.56
C TYR A 207 -5.64 8.22 9.40
N THR A 208 -6.11 7.51 10.43
CA THR A 208 -5.30 6.62 11.25
C THR A 208 -6.03 5.30 11.46
N THR A 209 -5.28 4.22 11.57
CA THR A 209 -5.79 2.89 11.95
C THR A 209 -4.69 2.10 12.63
N ASN A 210 -5.06 1.22 13.53
CA ASN A 210 -4.19 0.44 14.38
C ASN A 210 -4.35 -1.05 14.12
N VAL A 211 -3.26 -1.80 14.30
CA VAL A 211 -3.23 -3.27 14.25
C VAL A 211 -2.27 -3.80 15.31
N ALA A 212 -2.44 -5.06 15.72
CA ALA A 212 -1.40 -5.71 16.51
C ALA A 212 -0.12 -5.86 15.66
N LEU A 213 1.04 -5.80 16.31
CA LEU A 213 2.31 -6.00 15.63
C LEU A 213 2.38 -7.40 15.01
N SER A 214 1.75 -8.41 15.61
CA SER A 214 1.64 -9.76 15.04
C SER A 214 0.89 -9.79 13.71
N ASP A 215 -0.15 -8.97 13.55
CA ASP A 215 -0.93 -8.92 12.31
C ASP A 215 -0.17 -8.14 11.22
N PHE A 216 0.66 -7.16 11.62
CA PHE A 216 1.52 -6.43 10.70
C PHE A 216 2.73 -7.27 10.25
N ASP A 217 3.26 -8.13 11.13
CA ASP A 217 4.38 -9.06 10.85
C ASP A 217 3.95 -10.34 10.10
N ASP A 218 2.70 -10.40 9.65
CA ASP A 218 2.13 -11.56 8.98
C ASP A 218 2.58 -11.67 7.50
N ASP A 219 2.49 -12.89 6.97
CA ASP A 219 2.72 -13.18 5.57
C ASP A 219 1.71 -12.45 4.67
N GLY A 220 2.22 -11.84 3.61
CA GLY A 220 1.40 -11.15 2.62
C GLY A 220 1.02 -9.71 2.97
N VAL A 221 1.48 -9.20 4.12
CA VAL A 221 1.31 -7.78 4.45
C VAL A 221 2.32 -6.94 3.69
N LEU A 222 1.83 -5.98 2.91
CA LEU A 222 2.63 -5.14 2.03
C LEU A 222 2.38 -3.65 2.24
N LEU A 223 3.42 -2.85 2.04
CA LEU A 223 3.31 -1.47 1.59
C LEU A 223 3.31 -1.48 0.07
N ALA A 224 2.12 -1.53 -0.53
CA ALA A 224 1.92 -1.73 -1.95
C ALA A 224 2.03 -0.42 -2.75
N THR A 225 2.72 -0.48 -3.88
CA THR A 225 2.83 0.58 -4.90
C THR A 225 2.09 0.26 -6.18
N SER A 226 1.86 -1.04 -6.45
CA SER A 226 1.20 -1.51 -7.67
C SER A 226 0.05 -2.46 -7.37
N TRP A 227 -0.95 -2.45 -8.25
CA TRP A 227 -2.07 -3.38 -8.30
C TRP A 227 -2.33 -3.79 -9.75
N GLU A 228 -2.43 -5.09 -10.01
CA GLU A 228 -2.62 -5.66 -11.36
C GLU A 228 -1.59 -5.16 -12.40
N GLY A 229 -0.32 -5.06 -11.98
CA GLY A 229 0.79 -4.61 -12.83
C GLY A 229 0.76 -3.12 -13.19
N GLN A 230 -0.12 -2.34 -12.58
CA GLN A 230 -0.19 -0.89 -12.75
C GLN A 230 0.08 -0.16 -11.42
N PRO A 231 0.65 1.05 -11.45
CA PRO A 231 0.75 1.88 -10.25
C PRO A 231 -0.64 2.09 -9.61
N ILE A 232 -0.71 2.02 -8.28
CA ILE A 232 -1.96 2.26 -7.57
C ILE A 232 -2.44 3.68 -7.85
N SER A 233 -3.70 3.81 -8.29
CA SER A 233 -4.29 5.11 -8.58
C SER A 233 -4.39 5.97 -7.33
N ARG A 234 -4.49 7.28 -7.53
CA ARG A 234 -4.69 8.24 -6.43
C ARG A 234 -5.88 7.84 -5.55
N ASP A 235 -7.03 7.51 -6.14
CA ASP A 235 -8.26 7.17 -5.42
C ASP A 235 -8.16 5.86 -4.61
N HIS A 236 -7.28 4.95 -5.03
CA HIS A 236 -7.01 3.70 -4.34
C HIS A 236 -5.90 3.80 -3.27
N GLY A 237 -5.33 4.98 -3.07
CA GLY A 237 -4.34 5.24 -2.03
C GLY A 237 -2.91 5.42 -2.51
N GLY A 238 -2.69 5.57 -3.82
CA GLY A 238 -1.36 5.77 -4.39
C GLY A 238 -0.71 7.08 -3.95
N PRO A 239 0.62 7.15 -3.81
CA PRO A 239 1.59 6.22 -4.39
C PRO A 239 1.86 4.97 -3.54
N VAL A 240 1.54 4.98 -2.24
CA VAL A 240 1.72 3.83 -1.33
C VAL A 240 0.52 3.64 -0.43
N ARG A 241 0.03 2.41 -0.34
CA ARG A 241 -0.96 1.99 0.65
C ARG A 241 -0.49 0.77 1.42
N VAL A 242 -1.01 0.59 2.62
CA VAL A 242 -0.89 -0.68 3.35
C VAL A 242 -1.93 -1.66 2.78
N VAL A 243 -1.57 -2.95 2.74
CA VAL A 243 -2.44 -4.09 2.44
C VAL A 243 -2.28 -5.12 3.56
N LEU A 244 -3.34 -5.38 4.30
CA LEU A 244 -3.45 -6.39 5.36
C LEU A 244 -4.50 -7.44 4.94
N PRO A 245 -4.09 -8.55 4.29
CA PRO A 245 -5.02 -9.49 3.66
C PRO A 245 -6.04 -10.15 4.61
N LYS A 246 -5.64 -10.39 5.85
CA LYS A 246 -6.42 -11.16 6.82
C LYS A 246 -7.42 -10.31 7.62
N LEU A 247 -7.36 -8.98 7.49
CA LEU A 247 -8.25 -8.06 8.19
C LEU A 247 -9.17 -7.35 7.21
N TYR A 248 -10.30 -6.83 7.70
CA TYR A 248 -11.15 -5.98 6.90
C TYR A 248 -10.39 -4.76 6.37
N PHE A 249 -10.69 -4.40 5.13
CA PHE A 249 -9.87 -3.50 4.32
C PHE A 249 -9.79 -2.05 4.81
N TRP A 250 -10.52 -1.65 5.86
CA TRP A 250 -10.32 -0.32 6.47
C TRP A 250 -9.00 -0.24 7.25
N LYS A 251 -8.46 -1.37 7.71
CA LYS A 251 -7.14 -1.47 8.34
C LYS A 251 -6.01 -1.23 7.33
N SER A 252 -6.28 -1.49 6.05
CA SER A 252 -5.35 -1.26 4.93
C SER A 252 -5.28 0.23 4.56
N ALA A 253 -4.57 1.03 5.35
CA ALA A 253 -4.48 2.49 5.22
C ALA A 253 -4.01 2.95 3.83
N LYS A 254 -4.72 3.94 3.26
CA LYS A 254 -4.35 4.62 2.01
C LYS A 254 -3.35 5.74 2.28
N TRP A 255 -2.53 6.11 1.29
CA TRP A 255 -1.61 7.25 1.37
C TRP A 255 -0.78 7.27 2.66
N VAL A 256 -0.20 6.12 3.03
CA VAL A 256 0.54 5.99 4.30
C VAL A 256 1.77 6.89 4.26
N LYS A 257 2.04 7.58 5.37
CA LYS A 257 3.20 8.47 5.55
C LYS A 257 4.03 8.15 6.78
N ARG A 258 3.44 7.49 7.78
CA ARG A 258 4.13 7.15 9.02
C ARG A 258 3.59 5.84 9.60
N ILE A 259 4.50 5.03 10.12
CA ILE A 259 4.24 3.78 10.84
C ILE A 259 4.88 3.92 12.22
N GLU A 260 4.04 3.94 13.26
CA GLU A 260 4.48 4.15 14.64
C GLU A 260 4.27 2.88 15.46
N LEU A 261 5.33 2.35 16.06
CA LEU A 261 5.28 1.16 16.91
C LEU A 261 5.07 1.56 18.37
N LEU A 262 4.12 0.90 19.05
CA LEU A 262 3.67 1.23 20.39
C LEU A 262 3.61 -0.01 21.30
N ALA A 263 3.71 0.20 22.61
CA ALA A 263 3.54 -0.87 23.61
C ALA A 263 2.06 -1.11 23.95
N GLY A 264 1.28 -0.03 24.00
CA GLY A 264 -0.16 -0.07 24.21
C GLY A 264 -0.92 0.23 22.94
N ASP A 265 -2.10 -0.35 22.81
CA ASP A 265 -2.96 -0.10 21.67
C ASP A 265 -3.47 1.35 21.65
N ARG A 266 -3.61 1.91 20.45
CA ARG A 266 -4.16 3.25 20.24
C ARG A 266 -5.09 3.24 19.04
N LYS A 267 -6.39 3.22 19.35
CA LYS A 267 -7.48 3.21 18.38
C LYS A 267 -7.32 4.32 17.33
N GLY A 268 -7.55 3.95 16.07
CA GLY A 268 -7.59 4.88 14.95
C GLY A 268 -8.96 5.50 14.69
N TYR A 269 -9.18 5.90 13.44
CA TYR A 269 -10.32 6.70 13.04
C TYR A 269 -11.65 5.95 13.16
N TRP A 270 -11.76 4.72 12.66
CA TRP A 270 -13.01 3.96 12.69
C TRP A 270 -13.20 3.23 14.01
N GLU A 271 -12.11 2.85 14.66
CA GLU A 271 -12.09 2.08 15.92
C GLU A 271 -12.62 2.90 17.10
N VAL A 272 -12.48 4.23 17.07
CA VAL A 272 -13.15 5.14 18.02
C VAL A 272 -14.59 5.48 17.64
N ARG A 273 -15.07 4.99 16.48
CA ARG A 273 -16.39 5.31 15.87
C ARG A 273 -17.26 4.07 15.69
N GLY A 274 -17.06 3.07 16.54
CA GLY A 274 -17.91 1.88 16.59
C GLY A 274 -17.49 0.73 15.69
N TYR A 275 -16.36 0.83 14.99
CA TYR A 275 -15.81 -0.32 14.25
C TYR A 275 -15.03 -1.22 15.20
N ASN A 276 -14.99 -2.52 14.89
CA ASN A 276 -14.25 -3.47 15.71
C ASN A 276 -12.76 -3.11 15.74
N ASN A 277 -12.09 -3.41 16.85
CA ASN A 277 -10.70 -3.04 17.00
C ASN A 277 -9.73 -3.98 16.25
N HIS A 278 -10.02 -5.27 16.14
CA HIS A 278 -9.16 -6.25 15.46
C HIS A 278 -9.49 -6.35 13.97
N ALA A 279 -10.76 -6.63 13.64
CA ALA A 279 -11.32 -6.59 12.29
C ALA A 279 -11.17 -7.87 11.45
N ASP A 280 -11.24 -9.05 12.05
CA ASP A 280 -11.29 -10.33 11.34
C ASP A 280 -12.62 -10.51 10.57
N PRO A 281 -12.59 -10.69 9.24
CA PRO A 281 -13.79 -10.83 8.45
C PRO A 281 -14.48 -12.19 8.55
N TRP A 282 -13.77 -13.25 8.96
CA TRP A 282 -14.33 -14.58 9.18
C TRP A 282 -15.06 -14.69 10.51
N LEU A 283 -14.67 -13.88 11.50
CA LEU A 283 -15.35 -13.76 12.79
C LEU A 283 -16.46 -12.68 12.79
N GLU A 284 -16.74 -12.06 11.65
CA GLU A 284 -17.65 -10.93 11.52
C GLU A 284 -17.35 -9.75 12.46
N GLU A 285 -16.06 -9.49 12.72
CA GLU A 285 -15.61 -8.38 13.55
C GLU A 285 -15.76 -7.04 12.78
N ARG A 286 -16.99 -6.64 12.49
CA ARG A 286 -17.31 -5.40 11.76
C ARG A 286 -17.36 -4.22 12.72
N TYR A 287 -18.02 -4.40 13.86
CA TYR A 287 -18.33 -3.34 14.81
C TYR A 287 -17.84 -3.70 16.22
N SER A 288 -17.66 -2.67 17.06
CA SER A 288 -17.40 -2.85 18.48
C SER A 288 -18.70 -3.23 19.20
N ASP A 289 -18.59 -4.10 20.20
CA ASP A 289 -19.68 -4.40 21.14
C ASP A 289 -20.22 -3.15 21.85
#